data_AF-A0A7J5GPQ9-F1
#
_entry.id   AF-A0A7J5GPQ9-F1
#
_cell.length_a   1.000
_cell.length_b   1.000
_cell.length_c   1.000
_cell.angle_alpha   90.00
_cell.angle_beta   90.00
_cell.angle_gamma   90.00
#
_symmetry.space_group_name_H-M   'P 1'
#
loop_
_entity.id
_entity.type
_entity.pdbx_description
1 polymer ?
#
loop_
_entity_poly.entity_id
_entity_poly.type
_entity_poly.pdbx_seq_one_letter_code
_entity_poly.pdbx_strand_id
1 'polypeptide(L)'
;TFTSIKKGSKATLKIVQDEKNGFVKKLYIQKEPDIDNRTFEAQLQKTVEQLQITYPFLSVKNKKNGTYLIDIPQEKRLGHEEHFSKVAKAFLHYVHNQDMPEWENENTLAKYYITTTAVEMAKKGNK
;
A
#
# COMPACT_ATOMS: atom_id res chain seq x y z
N THR A 1 10.00 -13.75 -0.30
CA THR A 1 9.85 -12.44 0.37
C THR A 1 9.12 -11.48 -0.55
N PHE A 2 8.49 -10.42 -0.04
CA PHE A 2 7.82 -9.40 -0.86
C PHE A 2 8.34 -8.01 -0.48
N THR A 3 8.59 -7.19 -1.49
CA THR A 3 8.93 -5.77 -1.32
C THR A 3 8.20 -4.95 -2.37
N SER A 4 7.60 -3.84 -1.94
CA SER A 4 7.04 -2.83 -2.84
C SER A 4 7.56 -1.46 -2.44
N ILE A 5 7.95 -0.66 -3.42
CA ILE A 5 8.53 0.67 -3.22
C ILE A 5 7.74 1.67 -4.06
N LYS A 6 7.28 2.75 -3.42
CA LYS A 6 6.68 3.90 -4.09
C LYS A 6 7.49 5.13 -3.69
N LYS A 7 8.16 5.74 -4.66
CA LYS A 7 8.97 6.95 -4.45
C LYS A 7 8.11 8.19 -4.67
N GLY A 8 8.09 9.09 -3.70
CA GLY A 8 7.51 10.42 -3.81
C GLY A 8 8.60 11.49 -3.71
N SER A 9 8.23 12.75 -3.92
CA SER A 9 9.18 13.87 -3.86
C SER A 9 9.71 14.18 -2.46
N LYS A 10 8.99 13.76 -1.41
CA LYS A 10 9.35 14.04 0.00
C LYS A 10 9.76 12.79 0.78
N ALA A 11 9.30 11.63 0.34
CA ALA A 11 9.57 10.37 0.98
C ALA A 11 9.33 9.20 0.04
N THR A 12 9.99 8.09 0.36
CA THR A 12 9.77 6.78 -0.23
C THR A 12 8.97 5.90 0.73
N LEU A 13 7.84 5.38 0.26
CA LEU A 13 7.07 4.35 0.96
C LEU A 13 7.59 2.97 0.59
N LYS A 14 7.84 2.13 1.59
CA LYS A 14 8.35 0.77 1.41
C LYS A 14 7.51 -0.23 2.20
N ILE A 15 6.89 -1.18 1.51
CA ILE A 15 6.26 -2.34 2.14
C ILE A 15 7.26 -3.50 2.10
N VAL A 16 7.55 -4.11 3.24
CA VAL A 16 8.46 -5.27 3.36
C VAL A 16 7.73 -6.43 4.02
N GLN A 17 7.89 -7.62 3.46
CA GLN A 17 7.41 -8.87 4.03
C GLN A 17 8.50 -9.94 3.86
N ASP A 18 9.22 -10.21 4.94
CA ASP A 18 10.33 -11.14 5.00
C ASP A 18 10.35 -11.91 6.32
N GLU A 19 11.29 -12.85 6.44
CA GLU A 19 11.45 -13.68 7.63
C GLU A 19 11.70 -12.86 8.90
N LYS A 20 12.49 -11.78 8.80
CA LYS A 20 12.77 -10.86 9.92
C LYS A 20 11.50 -10.24 10.53
N ASN A 21 10.46 -10.09 9.71
CA ASN A 21 9.17 -9.57 10.13
C ASN A 21 8.12 -10.68 10.36
N GLY A 22 8.53 -11.96 10.42
CA GLY A 22 7.63 -13.09 10.56
C GLY A 22 6.66 -13.23 9.38
N PHE A 23 7.09 -12.82 8.18
CA PHE A 23 6.26 -12.72 6.98
C PHE A 23 5.01 -11.85 7.13
N VAL A 24 5.01 -10.90 8.08
CA VAL A 24 3.98 -9.86 8.21
C VAL A 24 4.39 -8.61 7.43
N LYS A 25 3.49 -8.07 6.59
CA LYS A 25 3.75 -6.84 5.81
C LYS A 25 3.97 -5.63 6.73
N LYS A 26 5.16 -5.03 6.73
CA LYS A 26 5.45 -3.78 7.46
C LYS A 26 5.55 -2.61 6.48
N LEU A 27 4.97 -1.46 6.84
CA LEU A 27 5.03 -0.23 6.06
C LEU A 27 6.06 0.72 6.67
N TYR A 28 7.11 1.01 5.90
CA TYR A 28 8.13 1.98 6.24
C TYR A 28 7.99 3.23 5.38
N ILE A 29 8.35 4.36 5.97
CA ILE A 29 8.46 5.65 5.31
C ILE A 29 9.90 6.11 5.48
N GLN A 30 10.60 6.29 4.38
CA GLN A 30 11.94 6.86 4.35
C GLN A 30 11.83 8.28 3.83
N LYS A 31 12.17 9.29 4.64
CA LYS A 31 12.25 10.67 4.15
C LYS A 31 13.33 10.77 3.06
N GLU A 32 13.18 11.73 2.16
CA GLU A 32 14.27 12.10 1.25
C GLU A 32 15.40 12.85 2.00
N PRO A 33 16.67 12.74 1.56
CA PRO A 33 17.83 13.28 2.28
C PRO A 33 17.72 14.76 2.60
N ASP A 34 17.25 15.57 1.64
CA ASP A 34 17.21 17.03 1.69
C ASP A 34 16.06 17.59 2.53
N ILE A 35 15.19 16.74 3.06
CA ILE A 35 14.07 17.16 3.90
C ILE A 35 14.53 17.25 5.37
N ASP A 36 14.26 18.38 6.02
CA ASP A 36 14.51 18.54 7.45
C ASP A 36 13.77 17.50 8.29
N ASN A 37 14.50 16.86 9.22
CA ASN A 37 13.97 15.78 10.06
C ASN A 37 12.81 16.23 10.94
N ARG A 38 12.98 17.38 11.61
CA ARG A 38 12.00 17.85 12.60
C ARG A 38 10.69 18.23 11.94
N THR A 39 10.79 18.93 10.82
CA THR A 39 9.64 19.34 10.00
C THR A 39 8.92 18.12 9.43
N PHE A 40 9.68 17.14 8.92
CA PHE A 40 9.11 15.90 8.39
C PHE A 40 8.38 15.10 9.47
N GLU A 41 8.99 14.91 10.63
CA GLU A 41 8.41 14.14 11.73
C GLU A 41 7.12 14.79 12.24
N ALA A 42 7.09 16.12 12.38
CA ALA A 42 5.87 16.84 12.76
C ALA A 42 4.74 16.68 11.71
N GLN A 43 5.07 16.76 10.43
CA GLN A 43 4.09 16.56 9.35
C GLN A 43 3.58 15.12 9.29
N LEU A 44 4.48 14.14 9.46
CA LEU A 44 4.15 12.73 9.49
C LEU A 44 3.22 12.43 10.67
N GLN A 45 3.56 12.91 11.85
CA GLN A 45 2.75 12.75 13.06
C GLN A 45 1.34 13.31 12.87
N LYS A 46 1.23 14.55 12.37
CA LYS A 46 -0.07 15.17 12.05
C LYS A 46 -0.88 14.35 11.02
N THR A 47 -0.21 13.80 10.01
CA THR A 47 -0.87 12.96 9.00
C THR A 47 -1.42 11.67 9.63
N VAL A 48 -0.65 11.05 10.53
CA VAL A 48 -1.11 9.84 11.23
C VAL A 48 -2.25 10.15 12.20
N GLU A 49 -2.22 11.28 12.91
CA GLU A 49 -3.33 11.73 13.75
C GLU A 49 -4.63 11.90 12.95
N GLN A 50 -4.55 12.44 11.73
CA GLN A 50 -5.72 12.50 10.84
C GLN A 50 -6.22 11.12 10.44
N LEU A 51 -5.31 10.19 10.13
CA LEU A 51 -5.67 8.81 9.79
C LEU A 51 -6.24 8.03 10.99
N GLN A 52 -5.87 8.41 12.22
CA GLN A 52 -6.39 7.79 13.44
C GLN A 52 -7.89 8.00 13.64
N ILE A 53 -8.52 8.98 12.97
CA ILE A 53 -9.98 9.13 12.95
C ILE A 53 -10.65 7.87 12.39
N THR A 54 -10.08 7.29 11.34
CA THR A 54 -10.59 6.06 10.69
C THR A 54 -9.91 4.80 11.22
N TYR A 55 -8.63 4.92 11.60
CA TYR A 55 -7.79 3.82 12.07
C TYR A 55 -7.14 4.16 13.42
N PRO A 56 -7.89 4.16 14.54
CA PRO A 56 -7.40 4.65 15.84
C PRO A 56 -6.17 3.93 16.38
N PHE A 57 -5.88 2.74 15.87
CA PHE A 57 -4.76 1.89 16.28
C PHE A 57 -3.43 2.22 15.59
N LEU A 58 -3.40 3.13 14.62
CA LEU A 58 -2.16 3.50 13.94
C LEU A 58 -1.20 4.24 14.88
N SER A 59 0.10 3.98 14.76
CA SER A 59 1.13 4.80 15.40
C SER A 59 2.40 4.85 14.56
N VAL A 60 3.30 5.77 14.89
CA VAL A 60 4.60 5.94 14.22
C VAL A 60 5.73 5.55 15.16
N LYS A 61 6.65 4.72 14.69
CA LYS A 61 7.91 4.39 15.39
C LYS A 61 9.09 4.92 14.61
N ASN A 62 9.83 5.87 15.17
CA ASN A 62 11.08 6.37 14.60
C ASN A 62 12.15 5.26 14.66
N LYS A 63 12.67 4.86 13.48
CA LYS A 63 13.70 3.82 13.32
C LYS A 63 15.09 4.41 13.09
N LYS A 64 15.26 5.71 13.35
CA LYS A 64 16.47 6.53 13.09
C LYS A 64 16.73 6.74 11.60
N ASN A 65 17.69 7.60 11.28
CA ASN A 65 18.15 7.89 9.91
C ASN A 65 17.03 8.29 8.93
N GLY A 66 16.01 9.00 9.42
CA GLY A 66 14.86 9.42 8.63
C GLY A 66 13.93 8.28 8.19
N THR A 67 14.06 7.10 8.81
CA THR A 67 13.18 5.96 8.60
C THR A 67 12.12 5.90 9.70
N TYR A 68 10.88 5.72 9.32
CA TYR A 68 9.72 5.62 10.22
C TYR A 68 8.93 4.37 9.88
N LEU A 69 8.48 3.65 10.91
CA LEU A 69 7.59 2.50 10.77
C LEU A 69 6.17 2.93 11.14
N ILE A 70 5.22 2.71 10.24
CA ILE A 70 3.80 2.80 10.58
C ILE A 70 3.41 1.49 11.26
N ASP A 71 3.20 1.55 12.56
CA ASP A 71 2.88 0.39 13.37
C ASP A 71 1.38 0.11 13.28
N ILE A 72 1.07 -1.13 12.93
CA ILE A 72 -0.28 -1.65 12.79
C ILE A 72 -0.32 -2.96 13.59
N PRO A 73 -1.08 -3.01 14.70
CA PRO A 73 -1.19 -4.21 15.53
C PRO A 73 -1.67 -5.42 14.72
N GLN A 74 -1.26 -6.62 15.13
CA GLN A 74 -1.51 -7.84 14.36
C GLN A 74 -3.00 -8.15 14.26
N GLU A 75 -3.71 -7.99 15.37
CA GLU A 75 -5.15 -8.16 15.53
C GLU A 75 -6.00 -7.16 14.73
N LYS A 76 -5.37 -6.10 14.19
CA LYS A 76 -6.03 -5.11 13.31
C LYS A 76 -5.76 -5.37 11.83
N ARG A 77 -5.04 -6.44 11.49
CA ARG A 77 -4.74 -6.82 10.11
C ARG A 77 -5.76 -7.85 9.66
N LEU A 78 -6.58 -7.44 8.70
CA LEU A 78 -7.62 -8.29 8.14
C LEU A 78 -7.01 -9.50 7.42
N GLY A 79 -7.71 -10.63 7.53
CA GLY A 79 -7.36 -11.85 6.83
C GLY A 79 -7.75 -11.82 5.35
N HIS A 80 -7.31 -12.84 4.60
CA HIS A 80 -7.66 -12.98 3.18
C HIS A 80 -9.18 -13.02 2.95
N GLU A 81 -9.90 -13.83 3.73
CA GLU A 81 -11.35 -14.00 3.61
C GLU A 81 -12.12 -12.71 3.92
N GLU A 82 -11.69 -11.94 4.93
CA GLU A 82 -12.29 -10.66 5.25
C GLU A 82 -12.07 -9.64 4.13
N HIS A 83 -10.88 -9.64 3.51
CA HIS A 83 -10.61 -8.84 2.32
C HIS A 83 -11.49 -9.29 1.14
N PHE A 84 -11.64 -10.60 0.91
CA PHE A 84 -12.47 -11.13 -0.16
C PHE A 84 -13.95 -10.77 0.03
N SER A 85 -14.46 -10.86 1.27
CA SER A 85 -15.82 -10.43 1.61
C SER A 85 -16.09 -8.96 1.24
N LYS A 86 -15.09 -8.07 1.39
CA LYS A 86 -15.23 -6.67 0.96
C LYS A 86 -15.38 -6.54 -0.56
N VAL A 87 -14.63 -7.31 -1.33
CA VAL A 87 -14.74 -7.34 -2.80
C VAL A 87 -16.12 -7.87 -3.22
N ALA A 88 -16.57 -8.98 -2.62
CA ALA A 88 -17.88 -9.54 -2.90
C ALA A 88 -19.02 -8.56 -2.59
N LYS A 89 -18.95 -7.85 -1.45
CA LYS A 89 -19.92 -6.80 -1.08
C LYS A 89 -19.95 -5.67 -2.10
N ALA A 90 -18.78 -5.16 -2.50
CA ALA A 90 -18.69 -4.10 -3.52
C ALA A 90 -19.26 -4.57 -4.87
N PHE A 91 -18.94 -5.79 -5.29
CA PHE A 91 -19.49 -6.37 -6.52
C PHE A 91 -21.02 -6.44 -6.49
N LEU A 92 -21.61 -7.00 -5.43
CA LEU A 92 -23.06 -7.11 -5.30
C LEU A 92 -23.74 -5.73 -5.26
N HIS A 93 -23.12 -4.74 -4.60
CA HIS A 93 -23.58 -3.35 -4.62
C HIS A 93 -23.62 -2.81 -6.04
N TYR A 94 -22.52 -2.91 -6.80
CA TYR A 94 -22.45 -2.38 -8.17
C TYR A 94 -23.39 -3.08 -9.13
N VAL A 95 -23.58 -4.40 -8.99
CA VAL A 95 -24.55 -5.16 -9.81
C VAL A 95 -25.98 -4.68 -9.54
N HIS A 96 -26.31 -4.42 -8.27
CA HIS A 96 -27.65 -3.97 -7.89
C HIS A 96 -27.93 -2.52 -8.30
N ASN A 97 -27.00 -1.61 -8.01
CA ASN A 97 -27.20 -0.17 -8.17
C ASN A 97 -26.74 0.37 -9.53
N GLN A 98 -26.01 -0.44 -10.32
CA GLN A 98 -25.46 -0.07 -11.62
C GLN A 98 -24.57 1.19 -11.58
N ASP A 99 -23.90 1.43 -10.45
CA ASP A 99 -23.13 2.63 -10.14
C ASP A 99 -21.61 2.35 -10.05
N MET A 100 -21.13 1.35 -10.80
CA MET A 100 -19.69 1.07 -10.85
C MET A 100 -18.94 2.30 -11.40
N PRO A 101 -17.89 2.79 -10.71
CA PRO A 101 -17.13 3.92 -11.21
C PRO A 101 -16.45 3.61 -12.55
N GLU A 102 -16.46 4.57 -13.48
CA GLU A 102 -15.90 4.39 -14.84
C GLU A 102 -14.43 3.94 -14.83
N TRP A 103 -13.64 4.45 -13.87
CA TRP A 103 -12.23 4.09 -13.72
C TRP A 103 -11.98 2.61 -13.41
N GLU A 104 -12.97 1.85 -12.89
CA GLU A 104 -12.82 0.40 -12.67
C GLU A 104 -12.66 -0.33 -14.01
N ASN A 105 -13.44 0.06 -15.03
CA ASN A 105 -13.35 -0.52 -16.36
C ASN A 105 -12.02 -0.18 -17.04
N GLU A 106 -11.66 1.10 -17.07
CA GLU A 106 -10.43 1.57 -17.71
C GLU A 106 -9.18 0.93 -17.07
N ASN A 107 -9.12 0.93 -15.73
CA ASN A 107 -7.98 0.33 -15.02
C ASN A 107 -7.93 -1.19 -15.16
N THR A 108 -9.09 -1.86 -15.28
CA THR A 108 -9.14 -3.31 -15.51
C THR A 108 -8.61 -3.67 -16.89
N LEU A 109 -9.00 -2.93 -17.94
CA LEU A 109 -8.47 -3.13 -19.28
C LEU A 109 -6.96 -2.84 -19.34
N ALA A 110 -6.51 -1.73 -18.73
CA ALA A 110 -5.09 -1.39 -18.67
C ALA A 110 -4.28 -2.49 -17.96
N LYS A 111 -4.78 -3.01 -16.83
CA LYS A 111 -4.16 -4.13 -16.10
C LYS A 111 -4.01 -5.36 -17.00
N TYR A 112 -5.07 -5.78 -17.68
CA TYR A 112 -5.00 -6.94 -18.57
C TYR A 112 -4.03 -6.71 -19.72
N TYR A 113 -4.13 -5.56 -20.40
CA TYR A 113 -3.22 -5.18 -21.48
C TYR A 113 -1.74 -5.26 -21.04
N ILE A 114 -1.39 -4.62 -19.93
CA ILE A 114 -0.01 -4.65 -19.40
C ILE A 114 0.44 -6.09 -19.15
N THR A 115 -0.38 -6.90 -18.47
CA THR A 115 0.01 -8.27 -18.11
C THR A 115 0.10 -9.22 -19.31
N THR A 116 -0.81 -9.13 -20.28
CA THR A 116 -0.80 -10.00 -21.46
C THR A 116 0.32 -9.60 -22.43
N THR A 117 0.51 -8.32 -22.70
CA THR A 117 1.62 -7.82 -23.53
C THR A 117 2.98 -8.17 -22.91
N ALA A 118 3.14 -8.07 -21.60
CA ALA A 118 4.37 -8.48 -20.92
C ALA A 118 4.69 -9.98 -21.13
N VAL A 119 3.67 -10.85 -21.07
CA VAL A 119 3.82 -12.29 -21.36
C VAL A 119 4.22 -12.52 -22.82
N GLU A 120 3.62 -11.80 -23.77
CA GLU A 120 4.00 -11.90 -25.19
C GLU A 120 5.45 -11.48 -25.43
N MET A 121 5.90 -10.39 -24.81
CA MET A 121 7.29 -9.93 -24.90
C MET A 121 8.27 -10.95 -24.30
N ALA A 122 7.95 -11.50 -23.12
CA ALA A 122 8.77 -12.52 -22.48
C ALA A 122 8.93 -13.79 -23.34
N LYS A 123 7.85 -14.21 -24.03
CA LYS A 123 7.91 -15.34 -24.96
C LYS A 123 8.79 -15.09 -26.18
N LYS A 124 8.89 -13.85 -26.66
CA LYS A 124 9.75 -13.47 -27.80
C LYS A 124 11.24 -13.42 -27.41
N GLY A 125 11.55 -12.98 -26.18
CA GLY A 125 12.92 -12.89 -25.66
C GLY A 125 13.56 -14.22 -25.25
N ASN A 126 12.79 -15.31 -25.20
CA ASN A 126 13.26 -16.68 -24.91
C ASN A 126 13.57 -17.49 -26.18
N LYS A 127 13.84 -16.82 -27.31
CA LYS A 127 14.36 -17.42 -28.55
C LYS A 127 15.82 -17.05 -28.75
#